data_AF-A0A7C3UTW7-F1
#
_entry.id   AF-A0A7C3UTW7-F1
#
_cell.length_a   1.000
_cell.length_b   1.000
_cell.length_c   1.000
_cell.angle_alpha   90.00
_cell.angle_beta   90.00
_cell.angle_gamma   90.00
#
_symmetry.space_group_name_H-M   'P 1'
#
loop_
_entity.id
_entity.type
_entity.pdbx_description
1 polymer ?
#
loop_
_entity_poly.entity_id
_entity_poly.type
_entity_poly.pdbx_seq_one_letter_code
_entity_poly.pdbx_strand_id
1 'polypeptide(L)'
;MQKLKWFFILIFFNLIVYNYVISEKDKYSAYGINSWFWDLGTINYLKKAHILNYRIMVPWRCLEEQKNVYVWDGIKGSDRASDFEANLVNLKAANRDAKEKIKLSLCVYDSPFWARKNPKKVLSYKPEDYRDFLISVLKYCEQIAPGMIEAVEIENEEPTGGWLDDELPVHGTDQRDPSQYYADILKIAYTTVKSFNPNIIVVLDGIWFSAFHHLDELYQLGCKGYF
;
A
#
# COMPACT_ATOMS: atom_id res chain seq x y z
N MET A 1 13.78 -31.22 44.48
CA MET A 1 13.09 -32.43 43.94
C MET A 1 12.53 -32.11 42.55
N GLN A 2 13.36 -32.28 41.53
CA GLN A 2 13.01 -32.18 40.11
C GLN A 2 12.33 -33.50 39.69
N LYS A 3 11.11 -33.43 39.16
CA LYS A 3 10.51 -34.58 38.47
C LYS A 3 10.91 -34.54 36.99
N LEU A 4 11.95 -35.31 36.68
CA LEU A 4 12.26 -35.78 35.31
C LEU A 4 11.06 -36.58 34.78
N LYS A 5 10.52 -36.20 33.62
CA LYS A 5 9.64 -37.06 32.82
C LYS A 5 10.50 -37.79 31.79
N TRP A 6 10.46 -39.12 31.82
CA TRP A 6 11.10 -39.97 30.83
C TRP A 6 10.16 -40.29 29.66
N PHE A 7 10.82 -40.45 28.52
CA PHE A 7 10.34 -40.70 27.16
C PHE A 7 10.00 -42.18 26.92
N PHE A 8 9.15 -42.47 25.93
CA PHE A 8 9.31 -43.64 25.04
C PHE A 8 8.90 -43.30 23.59
N ILE A 9 9.94 -43.11 22.77
CA ILE A 9 10.25 -43.56 21.39
C ILE A 9 9.35 -44.72 20.88
N LEU A 10 8.93 -44.91 19.62
CA LEU A 10 9.19 -44.34 18.28
C LEU A 10 8.11 -44.94 17.33
N ILE A 11 7.62 -44.22 16.31
CA ILE A 11 7.41 -44.80 14.95
C ILE A 11 7.75 -43.72 13.92
N PHE A 12 8.63 -44.07 12.99
CA PHE A 12 9.15 -43.25 11.91
C PHE A 12 8.07 -42.79 10.93
N PHE A 13 7.86 -41.48 10.80
CA PHE A 13 7.60 -40.83 9.53
C PHE A 13 8.30 -39.47 9.56
N ASN A 14 9.10 -39.18 8.53
CA ASN A 14 9.75 -37.89 8.30
C ASN A 14 8.68 -36.81 8.05
N LEU A 15 8.05 -36.33 9.11
CA LEU A 15 7.40 -35.03 9.14
C LEU A 15 8.27 -34.13 10.00
N ILE A 16 9.06 -33.28 9.35
CA ILE A 16 9.60 -32.09 9.98
C ILE A 16 8.38 -31.20 10.25
N VAL A 17 7.77 -31.38 11.42
CA VAL A 17 6.83 -30.40 11.96
C VAL A 17 7.70 -29.21 12.36
N TYR A 18 7.79 -28.22 11.48
CA TYR A 18 8.20 -26.88 11.88
C TYR A 18 7.17 -26.41 12.89
N ASN A 19 7.48 -26.57 14.18
CA ASN A 19 6.83 -25.81 15.24
C ASN A 19 7.25 -24.35 15.03
N TYR A 20 6.54 -23.64 14.15
CA TYR A 20 6.58 -22.19 14.11
C TYR A 20 5.98 -21.72 15.44
N VAL A 21 6.84 -21.48 16.42
CA VAL A 21 6.48 -20.67 17.57
C VAL A 21 6.31 -19.26 17.02
N ILE A 22 5.09 -18.93 16.60
CA ILE A 22 4.68 -17.56 16.33
C ILE A 22 4.96 -16.82 17.64
N SER A 23 5.95 -15.92 17.62
CA SER A 23 6.23 -15.13 18.81
C SER A 23 4.97 -14.34 19.19
N GLU A 24 4.77 -14.00 20.47
CA GLU A 24 3.60 -13.16 20.83
C GLU A 24 3.54 -11.85 20.01
N LYS A 25 4.71 -11.36 19.57
CA LYS A 25 4.87 -10.22 18.67
C LYS A 25 4.33 -10.47 17.26
N ASP A 26 4.42 -11.71 16.77
CA ASP A 26 3.94 -12.09 15.43
C ASP A 26 2.45 -12.47 15.41
N LYS A 27 1.84 -12.67 16.58
CA LYS A 27 0.43 -13.07 16.69
C LYS A 27 -0.55 -11.96 16.27
N TYR A 28 -0.12 -10.71 16.36
CA TYR A 28 -0.93 -9.54 16.00
C TYR A 28 -0.38 -8.73 14.81
N SER A 29 0.87 -9.01 14.38
CA SER A 29 1.47 -8.36 13.20
C SER A 29 0.78 -8.70 11.89
N ALA A 30 -0.04 -9.77 11.85
CA ALA A 30 -0.80 -10.19 10.69
C ALA A 30 -2.08 -9.36 10.43
N TYR A 31 -2.54 -8.56 11.40
CA TYR A 31 -3.77 -7.78 11.25
C TYR A 31 -3.47 -6.37 10.77
N GLY A 32 -3.97 -6.05 9.58
CA GLY A 32 -4.03 -4.69 9.04
C GLY A 32 -5.46 -4.22 8.89
N ILE A 33 -5.65 -2.91 8.80
CA ILE A 33 -6.97 -2.31 8.60
C ILE A 33 -6.90 -1.21 7.55
N ASN A 34 -7.95 -1.12 6.74
CA ASN A 34 -8.18 -0.08 5.76
C ASN A 34 -9.27 0.87 6.25
N SER A 35 -9.05 2.17 6.06
CA SER A 35 -10.07 3.21 6.17
C SER A 35 -9.70 4.33 5.22
N TRP A 36 -10.71 5.03 4.73
CA TRP A 36 -10.54 6.24 3.94
C TRP A 36 -10.11 7.43 4.80
N PHE A 37 -10.40 7.41 6.11
CA PHE A 37 -9.99 8.45 7.04
C PHE A 37 -9.69 7.88 8.43
N TRP A 38 -8.67 8.42 9.08
CA TRP A 38 -8.20 8.02 10.41
C TRP A 38 -8.32 9.13 11.44
N ASP A 39 -9.40 9.11 12.22
CA ASP A 39 -9.51 9.95 13.41
C ASP A 39 -8.79 9.33 14.62
N LEU A 40 -8.35 10.19 15.54
CA LEU A 40 -7.59 9.77 16.73
C LEU A 40 -8.37 8.81 17.65
N GLY A 41 -9.70 8.92 17.72
CA GLY A 41 -10.55 8.05 18.53
C GLY A 41 -10.53 6.61 18.01
N THR A 42 -10.78 6.44 16.72
CA THR A 42 -10.75 5.15 16.03
C THR A 42 -9.38 4.50 16.11
N ILE A 43 -8.30 5.25 15.85
CA ILE A 43 -6.92 4.75 15.99
C ILE A 43 -6.68 4.25 17.41
N ASN A 44 -7.06 5.02 18.44
CA ASN A 44 -6.84 4.61 19.83
C ASN A 44 -7.65 3.37 20.22
N TYR A 45 -8.85 3.19 19.66
CA TYR A 45 -9.64 1.98 19.86
C TYR A 45 -8.96 0.76 19.25
N LEU A 46 -8.52 0.85 17.99
CA LEU A 46 -7.85 -0.23 17.27
C LEU A 46 -6.51 -0.61 17.89
N LYS A 47 -5.74 0.38 18.37
CA LYS A 47 -4.51 0.13 19.12
C LYS A 47 -4.74 -0.65 20.42
N LYS A 48 -5.83 -0.39 21.15
CA LYS A 48 -6.18 -1.19 22.34
C LYS A 48 -6.50 -2.64 21.99
N ALA A 49 -6.93 -2.88 20.75
CA ALA A 49 -7.14 -4.22 20.19
C ALA A 49 -5.87 -4.79 19.53
N HIS A 50 -4.69 -4.16 19.70
CA HIS A 50 -3.42 -4.56 19.10
C HIS A 50 -3.40 -4.59 17.56
N ILE A 51 -4.25 -3.77 16.92
CA ILE A 51 -4.19 -3.54 15.46
C ILE A 51 -3.26 -2.35 15.21
N LEU A 52 -2.10 -2.62 14.62
CA LEU A 52 -0.99 -1.65 14.49
C LEU A 52 -0.59 -1.32 13.05
N ASN A 53 -1.12 -2.04 12.06
CA ASN A 53 -0.84 -1.81 10.64
C ASN A 53 -2.04 -1.11 10.00
N TYR A 54 -1.82 0.10 9.50
CA TYR A 54 -2.88 0.93 8.94
C TYR A 54 -2.58 1.21 7.47
N ARG A 55 -3.57 0.98 6.62
CA ARG A 55 -3.54 1.41 5.22
C ARG A 55 -4.04 2.85 5.14
N ILE A 56 -3.31 3.70 4.45
CA ILE A 56 -3.66 5.10 4.18
C ILE A 56 -3.84 5.27 2.68
N MET A 57 -4.98 5.84 2.28
CA MET A 57 -5.26 6.20 0.90
C MET A 57 -4.57 7.52 0.56
N VAL A 58 -3.83 7.55 -0.56
CA VAL A 58 -3.07 8.72 -1.03
C VAL A 58 -3.59 9.10 -2.43
N PRO A 59 -4.65 9.93 -2.51
CA PRO A 59 -5.30 10.27 -3.77
C PRO A 59 -4.48 11.28 -4.56
N TRP A 60 -3.71 10.82 -5.55
CA TRP A 60 -2.81 11.68 -6.33
C TRP A 60 -3.55 12.87 -6.95
N ARG A 61 -4.71 12.64 -7.57
CA ARG A 61 -5.53 13.69 -8.18
C ARG A 61 -5.92 14.81 -7.22
N CYS A 62 -6.16 14.48 -5.95
CA CYS A 62 -6.55 15.47 -4.93
C CYS A 62 -5.33 16.15 -4.29
N LEU A 63 -4.17 15.48 -4.26
CA LEU A 63 -2.97 16.01 -3.63
C LEU A 63 -2.10 16.82 -4.60
N GLU A 64 -2.24 16.63 -5.91
CA GLU A 64 -1.49 17.33 -6.95
C GLU A 64 -2.40 17.68 -8.15
N GLU A 65 -3.34 18.60 -7.96
CA GLU A 65 -4.27 19.04 -9.03
C GLU A 65 -3.53 19.68 -10.22
N GLN A 66 -2.35 20.23 -9.98
CA GLN A 66 -1.45 20.78 -10.99
C GLN A 66 -0.04 20.28 -10.74
N LYS A 67 0.71 20.01 -11.82
CA LYS A 67 2.07 19.48 -11.73
C LYS A 67 2.95 20.32 -10.80
N ASN A 68 3.54 19.65 -9.81
CA ASN A 68 4.38 20.15 -8.73
C ASN A 68 3.71 21.12 -7.74
N VAL A 69 2.38 21.16 -7.68
CA VAL A 69 1.63 21.97 -6.72
C VAL A 69 0.87 21.03 -5.78
N TYR A 70 1.36 20.92 -4.55
CA TYR A 70 0.87 19.95 -3.58
C TYR A 70 -0.09 20.58 -2.56
N VAL A 71 -1.22 19.91 -2.32
CA VAL A 71 -2.22 20.29 -1.31
C VAL A 71 -2.42 19.09 -0.37
N TRP A 72 -1.61 19.01 0.68
CA TRP A 72 -1.52 17.82 1.54
C TRP A 72 -2.73 17.61 2.46
N ASP A 73 -3.49 18.66 2.74
CA ASP A 73 -4.77 18.63 3.44
C ASP A 73 -5.97 18.39 2.49
N GLY A 74 -5.69 18.12 1.20
CA GLY A 74 -6.68 17.90 0.16
C GLY A 74 -7.25 19.20 -0.41
N ILE A 75 -7.84 19.13 -1.60
CA ILE A 75 -8.46 20.30 -2.25
C ILE A 75 -9.59 20.84 -1.37
N LYS A 76 -9.71 22.17 -1.28
CA LYS A 76 -10.81 22.81 -0.53
C LYS A 76 -12.17 22.27 -0.97
N GLY A 77 -12.92 21.72 -0.01
CA GLY A 77 -14.25 21.15 -0.26
C GLY A 77 -14.25 19.67 -0.68
N SER A 78 -13.08 19.04 -0.78
CA SER A 78 -12.95 17.58 -0.90
C SER A 78 -13.34 16.88 0.40
N ASP A 79 -13.60 15.57 0.30
CA ASP A 79 -13.92 14.75 1.47
C ASP A 79 -12.71 14.65 2.41
N ARG A 80 -12.94 14.37 3.69
CA ARG A 80 -11.87 14.08 4.65
C ARG A 80 -11.02 12.89 4.25
N ALA A 81 -11.54 12.01 3.39
CA ALA A 81 -10.76 10.93 2.81
C ALA A 81 -9.51 11.40 2.04
N SER A 82 -9.51 12.63 1.50
CA SER A 82 -8.36 13.21 0.82
C SER A 82 -7.45 14.08 1.70
N ASP A 83 -7.77 14.23 2.99
CA ASP A 83 -6.95 14.97 3.94
C ASP A 83 -5.77 14.10 4.43
N PHE A 84 -4.73 14.02 3.60
CA PHE A 84 -3.58 13.17 3.85
C PHE A 84 -2.77 13.64 5.07
N GLU A 85 -2.64 14.96 5.26
CA GLU A 85 -1.99 15.56 6.42
C GLU A 85 -2.65 15.13 7.72
N ALA A 86 -3.98 15.26 7.83
CA ALA A 86 -4.69 14.89 9.07
C ALA A 86 -4.53 13.40 9.40
N ASN A 87 -4.57 12.52 8.40
CA ASN A 87 -4.31 11.08 8.58
C ASN A 87 -2.92 10.85 9.21
N LEU A 88 -1.87 11.44 8.64
CA LEU A 88 -0.50 11.30 9.13
C LEU A 88 -0.33 11.90 10.53
N VAL A 89 -0.87 13.09 10.78
CA VAL A 89 -0.78 13.78 12.07
C VAL A 89 -1.47 12.97 13.17
N ASN A 90 -2.66 12.42 12.91
CA ASN A 90 -3.40 11.60 13.88
C ASN A 90 -2.66 10.30 14.20
N LEU A 91 -2.14 9.60 13.19
CA LEU A 91 -1.39 8.36 13.38
C LEU A 91 -0.06 8.62 14.10
N LYS A 92 0.66 9.70 13.76
CA LYS A 92 1.85 10.15 14.50
C LYS A 92 1.54 10.44 15.96
N ALA A 93 0.48 11.20 16.22
CA ALA A 93 0.07 11.54 17.58
C ALA A 93 -0.24 10.28 18.39
N ALA A 94 -0.96 9.32 17.80
CA ALA A 94 -1.22 8.04 18.42
C ALA A 94 0.08 7.23 18.63
N ASN A 95 1.09 7.36 17.76
CA ASN A 95 2.33 6.57 17.82
C ASN A 95 3.37 7.10 18.84
N ARG A 96 3.29 8.37 19.25
CA ARG A 96 4.28 9.05 20.10
C ARG A 96 4.63 8.24 21.36
N ASP A 97 3.60 7.81 22.08
CA ASP A 97 3.74 7.14 23.38
C ASP A 97 3.45 5.63 23.30
N ALA A 98 3.44 5.07 22.08
CA ALA A 98 3.12 3.67 21.86
C ALA A 98 4.30 2.75 22.19
N LYS A 99 4.06 1.73 23.04
CA LYS A 99 5.02 0.66 23.36
C LYS A 99 5.39 -0.16 22.12
N GLU A 100 4.39 -0.45 21.31
CA GLU A 100 4.53 -1.05 19.99
C GLU A 100 4.21 0.02 18.94
N LYS A 101 5.05 0.11 17.91
CA LYS A 101 4.95 1.19 16.92
C LYS A 101 3.92 0.87 15.86
N ILE A 102 3.11 1.85 15.53
CA ILE A 102 2.21 1.84 14.37
C ILE A 102 3.05 1.82 13.09
N LYS A 103 2.60 1.04 12.11
CA LYS A 103 3.17 0.95 10.77
C LYS A 103 2.13 1.29 9.72
N LEU A 104 2.58 1.94 8.65
CA LEU A 104 1.73 2.50 7.62
C LEU A 104 2.02 1.83 6.26
N SER A 105 0.95 1.41 5.58
CA SER A 105 0.96 1.09 4.15
C SER A 105 0.32 2.25 3.39
N LEU A 106 1.04 2.84 2.44
CA LEU A 106 0.54 3.94 1.61
C LEU A 106 -0.02 3.38 0.31
N CYS A 107 -1.33 3.49 0.07
CA CYS A 107 -1.94 3.18 -1.21
C CYS A 107 -1.99 4.44 -2.07
N VAL A 108 -1.09 4.55 -3.05
CA VAL A 108 -0.99 5.71 -3.93
C VAL A 108 -1.77 5.44 -5.21
N TYR A 109 -2.80 6.25 -5.49
CA TYR A 109 -3.79 5.93 -6.54
C TYR A 109 -4.40 7.17 -7.19
N ASP A 110 -5.19 6.96 -8.24
CA ASP A 110 -6.04 7.96 -8.91
C ASP A 110 -5.27 9.16 -9.45
N SER A 111 -4.61 9.00 -10.59
CA SER A 111 -3.79 10.05 -11.21
C SER A 111 -4.57 11.33 -11.57
N PRO A 112 -3.94 12.51 -11.52
CA PRO A 112 -4.57 13.76 -11.95
C PRO A 112 -4.74 13.83 -13.48
N PHE A 113 -5.73 14.59 -13.95
CA PHE A 113 -6.00 14.75 -15.38
C PHE A 113 -4.79 15.26 -16.18
N TRP A 114 -3.96 16.13 -15.61
CA TRP A 114 -2.81 16.69 -16.31
C TRP A 114 -1.71 15.64 -16.59
N ALA A 115 -1.65 14.56 -15.79
CA ALA A 115 -0.63 13.52 -15.94
C ALA A 115 -1.04 12.49 -17.00
N ARG A 116 -2.34 12.31 -17.23
CA ARG A 116 -2.90 11.27 -18.10
C ARG A 116 -2.68 11.59 -19.58
N LYS A 117 -2.14 10.64 -20.36
CA LYS A 117 -2.08 10.73 -21.82
C LYS A 117 -3.48 10.63 -22.45
N ASN A 118 -4.32 9.75 -21.90
CA ASN A 118 -5.74 9.69 -22.20
C ASN A 118 -6.52 10.14 -20.95
N PRO A 119 -7.19 11.32 -20.97
CA PRO A 119 -7.88 11.86 -19.80
C PRO A 119 -8.88 10.91 -19.13
N LYS A 120 -9.44 9.97 -19.91
CA LYS A 120 -10.43 8.99 -19.45
C LYS A 120 -9.83 7.69 -18.90
N LYS A 121 -8.51 7.53 -18.97
CA LYS A 121 -7.81 6.31 -18.53
C LYS A 121 -6.85 6.67 -17.40
N VAL A 122 -7.22 6.31 -16.18
CA VAL A 122 -6.48 6.65 -14.95
C VAL A 122 -5.03 6.19 -15.02
N LEU A 123 -4.73 5.02 -15.57
CA LEU A 123 -3.36 4.47 -15.63
C LEU A 123 -2.53 5.02 -16.79
N SER A 124 -3.09 5.88 -17.64
CA SER A 124 -2.40 6.36 -18.85
C SER A 124 -1.35 7.44 -18.62
N TYR A 125 -0.96 7.68 -17.37
CA TYR A 125 0.07 8.67 -17.04
C TYR A 125 1.47 8.24 -17.47
N LYS A 126 2.40 9.19 -17.48
CA LYS A 126 3.82 8.90 -17.67
C LYS A 126 4.39 8.36 -16.35
N PRO A 127 5.10 7.22 -16.34
CA PRO A 127 5.71 6.68 -15.13
C PRO A 127 6.63 7.68 -14.40
N GLU A 128 7.29 8.58 -15.13
CA GLU A 128 8.15 9.62 -14.55
C GLU A 128 7.38 10.65 -13.71
N ASP A 129 6.16 11.01 -14.13
CA ASP A 129 5.31 11.92 -13.36
C ASP A 129 4.87 11.25 -12.04
N TYR A 130 4.57 9.95 -12.09
CA TYR A 130 4.24 9.16 -10.89
C TYR A 130 5.44 9.03 -9.94
N ARG A 131 6.65 8.80 -10.46
CA ARG A 131 7.89 8.82 -9.67
C ARG A 131 8.04 10.14 -8.92
N ASP A 132 7.89 11.26 -9.61
CA ASP A 132 8.12 12.58 -9.03
C ASP A 132 7.10 12.85 -7.90
N PHE A 133 5.84 12.49 -8.11
CA PHE A 133 4.80 12.52 -7.06
C PHE A 133 5.16 11.62 -5.87
N LEU A 134 5.55 10.37 -6.14
CA LEU A 134 5.88 9.39 -5.11
C LEU A 134 7.06 9.84 -4.23
N ILE A 135 8.09 10.46 -4.83
CA ILE A 135 9.20 11.08 -4.08
C ILE A 135 8.68 12.16 -3.14
N SER A 136 7.76 13.00 -3.59
CA SER A 136 7.18 14.07 -2.78
C SER A 136 6.34 13.52 -1.63
N VAL A 137 5.52 12.50 -1.88
CA VAL A 137 4.74 11.79 -0.85
C VAL A 137 5.67 11.21 0.22
N LEU A 138 6.73 10.49 -0.18
CA LEU A 138 7.67 9.86 0.75
C LEU A 138 8.43 10.89 1.60
N LYS A 139 8.91 11.98 0.97
CA LYS A 139 9.56 13.08 1.69
C LYS A 139 8.63 13.74 2.71
N TYR A 140 7.38 13.98 2.31
CA TYR A 140 6.39 14.58 3.18
C TYR A 140 6.03 13.65 4.35
N CYS A 141 5.87 12.34 4.09
CA CYS A 141 5.69 11.34 5.15
C CYS A 141 6.85 11.34 6.15
N GLU A 142 8.10 11.36 5.68
CA GLU A 142 9.26 11.36 6.58
C GLU A 142 9.37 12.66 7.40
N GLN A 143 8.94 13.80 6.83
CA GLN A 143 8.87 15.07 7.56
C GLN A 143 7.79 15.05 8.66
N ILE A 144 6.60 14.52 8.36
CA ILE A 144 5.46 14.56 9.28
C ILE A 144 5.50 13.38 10.26
N ALA A 145 5.72 12.15 9.79
CA ALA A 145 5.63 10.90 10.54
C ALA A 145 6.87 10.00 10.29
N PRO A 146 8.08 10.42 10.74
CA PRO A 146 9.33 9.75 10.41
C PRO A 146 9.36 8.28 10.82
N GLY A 147 9.83 7.41 9.92
CA GLY A 147 10.02 5.97 10.18
C GLY A 147 8.73 5.15 10.37
N MET A 148 7.56 5.73 10.09
CA MET A 148 6.27 5.03 10.21
C MET A 148 5.88 4.25 8.95
N ILE A 149 6.42 4.62 7.78
CA ILE A 149 6.11 3.95 6.51
C ILE A 149 6.79 2.57 6.47
N GLU A 150 5.99 1.54 6.28
CA GLU A 150 6.44 0.16 6.12
C GLU A 150 6.26 -0.33 4.69
N ALA A 151 5.19 0.10 4.02
CA ALA A 151 4.87 -0.31 2.67
C ALA A 151 4.34 0.83 1.81
N VAL A 152 4.54 0.70 0.51
CA VAL A 152 3.90 1.52 -0.53
C VAL A 152 3.24 0.55 -1.52
N GLU A 153 1.93 0.69 -1.67
CA GLU A 153 1.07 0.00 -2.62
C GLU A 153 0.85 0.89 -3.84
N ILE A 154 1.02 0.30 -5.03
CA ILE A 154 1.02 1.01 -6.31
C ILE A 154 -0.33 0.83 -6.98
N GLU A 155 -1.15 1.87 -6.98
CA GLU A 155 -2.58 1.88 -7.33
C GLU A 155 -3.47 1.08 -6.38
N ASN A 156 -4.75 1.45 -6.30
CA ASN A 156 -5.71 0.76 -5.44
C ASN A 156 -6.33 -0.41 -6.19
N GLU A 157 -7.23 -0.16 -7.13
CA GLU A 157 -7.97 -1.20 -7.84
C GLU A 157 -8.10 -0.84 -9.32
N GLU A 158 -7.50 0.25 -9.77
CA GLU A 158 -7.53 0.72 -11.15
C GLU A 158 -6.98 -0.33 -12.14
N PRO A 159 -5.91 -1.10 -11.83
CA PRO A 159 -5.38 -2.11 -12.77
C PRO A 159 -6.27 -3.35 -12.90
N THR A 160 -7.12 -3.64 -11.92
CA THR A 160 -7.90 -4.90 -11.86
C THR A 160 -9.42 -4.67 -11.77
N GLY A 161 -9.82 -3.43 -11.55
CA GLY A 161 -11.14 -2.96 -11.17
C GLY A 161 -12.22 -3.10 -12.22
N GLY A 162 -13.46 -3.26 -11.74
CA GLY A 162 -14.66 -3.21 -12.58
C GLY A 162 -15.19 -1.79 -12.72
N TRP A 163 -15.06 -1.22 -13.93
CA TRP A 163 -15.86 -0.10 -14.46
C TRP A 163 -15.86 1.22 -13.67
N LEU A 164 -14.91 2.09 -13.98
CA LEU A 164 -15.00 3.56 -13.81
C LEU A 164 -14.56 4.31 -15.09
N ASP A 165 -14.73 3.67 -16.25
CA ASP A 165 -14.46 4.32 -17.53
C ASP A 165 -15.80 4.73 -18.14
N ASP A 166 -15.99 6.03 -18.40
CA ASP A 166 -17.13 6.58 -19.14
C ASP A 166 -17.17 6.15 -20.62
N GLU A 167 -16.32 5.19 -21.01
CA GLU A 167 -16.21 4.63 -22.34
C GLU A 167 -16.20 3.10 -22.28
N LEU A 168 -17.05 2.50 -23.12
CA LEU A 168 -16.97 1.09 -23.43
C LEU A 168 -15.57 0.80 -24.01
N PRO A 169 -14.88 -0.24 -23.51
CA PRO A 169 -13.56 -0.59 -24.02
C PRO A 169 -13.64 -0.86 -25.53
N VAL A 170 -12.66 -0.36 -26.28
CA VAL A 170 -12.62 -0.56 -27.74
C VAL A 170 -12.31 -2.03 -28.03
N HIS A 171 -11.50 -2.69 -27.19
CA HIS A 171 -11.26 -4.14 -27.20
C HIS A 171 -10.90 -4.68 -25.81
N GLY A 172 -11.78 -5.49 -25.20
CA GLY A 172 -11.45 -6.19 -23.95
C GLY A 172 -11.55 -5.27 -22.73
N THR A 173 -10.46 -5.13 -21.96
CA THR A 173 -10.39 -4.34 -20.73
C THR A 173 -9.18 -3.40 -20.81
N ASP A 174 -9.23 -2.38 -21.66
CA ASP A 174 -8.11 -1.58 -22.17
C ASP A 174 -7.14 -0.94 -21.14
N GLN A 175 -7.47 -0.93 -19.84
CA GLN A 175 -6.54 -0.52 -18.75
C GLN A 175 -6.01 -1.68 -17.91
N ARG A 176 -6.65 -2.85 -17.99
CA ARG A 176 -6.25 -4.04 -17.25
C ARG A 176 -5.19 -4.87 -17.95
N ASP A 177 -4.81 -4.55 -19.18
CA ASP A 177 -3.60 -5.14 -19.76
C ASP A 177 -2.40 -4.52 -19.02
N PRO A 178 -1.73 -5.27 -18.13
CA PRO A 178 -0.63 -4.71 -17.36
C PRO A 178 0.57 -4.34 -18.24
N SER A 179 0.68 -4.89 -19.45
CA SER A 179 1.76 -4.57 -20.39
C SER A 179 1.62 -3.16 -20.96
N GLN A 180 0.42 -2.60 -20.99
CA GLN A 180 0.15 -1.30 -21.57
C GLN A 180 0.49 -0.14 -20.62
N TYR A 181 0.23 -0.32 -19.32
CA TYR A 181 0.41 0.74 -18.33
C TYR A 181 1.16 0.25 -17.09
N TYR A 182 0.62 -0.75 -16.39
CA TYR A 182 0.96 -1.00 -15.01
C TYR A 182 2.39 -1.53 -14.79
N ALA A 183 2.92 -2.38 -15.69
CA ALA A 183 4.23 -2.99 -15.52
C ALA A 183 5.37 -1.96 -15.43
N ASP A 184 5.34 -0.91 -16.26
CA ASP A 184 6.35 0.15 -16.22
C ASP A 184 6.19 1.06 -15.01
N ILE A 185 4.93 1.33 -14.61
CA ILE A 185 4.59 2.08 -13.39
C ILE A 185 5.14 1.35 -12.15
N LEU A 186 4.91 0.05 -12.04
CA LEU A 186 5.39 -0.77 -10.92
C LEU A 186 6.92 -0.77 -10.85
N LYS A 187 7.60 -0.97 -11.98
CA LYS A 187 9.07 -1.00 -12.04
C LYS A 187 9.70 0.33 -11.62
N ILE A 188 9.16 1.46 -12.09
CA ILE A 188 9.68 2.78 -11.70
C ILE A 188 9.37 3.07 -10.24
N ALA A 189 8.17 2.73 -9.76
CA ALA A 189 7.77 2.94 -8.38
C ALA A 189 8.67 2.14 -7.42
N TYR A 190 8.91 0.87 -7.72
CA TYR A 190 9.82 0.03 -6.95
C TYR A 190 11.21 0.65 -6.85
N THR A 191 11.80 1.00 -8.00
CA THR A 191 13.15 1.59 -8.04
C THR A 191 13.21 2.87 -7.22
N THR A 192 12.16 3.70 -7.29
CA THR A 192 12.02 4.96 -6.55
C THR A 192 11.94 4.73 -5.04
N VAL A 193 11.04 3.84 -4.60
CA VAL A 193 10.85 3.51 -3.17
C VAL A 193 12.13 2.92 -2.60
N LYS A 194 12.75 1.95 -3.30
CA LYS A 194 13.99 1.32 -2.83
C LYS A 194 15.17 2.28 -2.77
N SER A 195 15.22 3.26 -3.68
CA SER A 195 16.25 4.31 -3.66
C SER A 195 16.04 5.29 -2.50
N PHE A 196 14.78 5.56 -2.13
CA PHE A 196 14.45 6.39 -0.97
C PHE A 196 14.76 5.67 0.34
N ASN A 197 14.30 4.42 0.48
CA ASN A 197 14.58 3.56 1.63
C ASN A 197 14.44 2.08 1.23
N PRO A 198 15.52 1.29 1.25
CA PRO A 198 15.49 -0.11 0.79
C PRO A 198 14.60 -1.02 1.65
N ASN A 199 14.31 -0.61 2.88
CA ASN A 199 13.50 -1.39 3.83
C ASN A 199 11.99 -1.22 3.63
N ILE A 200 11.54 -0.22 2.86
CA ILE A 200 10.11 -0.06 2.56
C ILE A 200 9.69 -1.15 1.59
N ILE A 201 8.64 -1.89 1.93
CA ILE A 201 8.03 -2.91 1.09
C ILE A 201 7.30 -2.22 -0.06
N VAL A 202 7.42 -2.76 -1.27
CA VAL A 202 6.62 -2.32 -2.41
C VAL A 202 5.59 -3.40 -2.64
N VAL A 203 4.32 -3.03 -2.64
CA VAL A 203 3.20 -3.95 -2.86
C VAL A 203 2.61 -3.61 -4.23
N LEU A 204 2.28 -4.64 -5.00
CA LEU A 204 1.46 -4.46 -6.20
C LEU A 204 0.08 -3.90 -5.84
N ASP A 205 -0.73 -3.55 -6.84
CA ASP A 205 -2.06 -3.00 -6.66
C ASP A 205 -2.99 -3.92 -5.87
N GLY A 206 -4.03 -3.34 -5.29
CA GLY A 206 -5.17 -4.09 -4.81
C GLY A 206 -5.88 -4.81 -5.96
N ILE A 207 -6.10 -6.11 -5.76
CA ILE A 207 -6.74 -6.97 -6.75
C ILE A 207 -8.26 -6.91 -6.56
N TRP A 208 -8.94 -6.25 -7.48
CA TRP A 208 -10.40 -6.30 -7.57
C TRP A 208 -10.88 -7.67 -8.00
N PHE A 209 -12.09 -8.01 -7.55
CA PHE A 209 -12.70 -9.33 -7.67
C PHE A 209 -12.55 -9.96 -9.06
N SER A 210 -12.10 -11.22 -9.07
CA SER A 210 -11.92 -12.07 -10.26
C SER A 210 -10.77 -11.73 -11.22
N ALA A 211 -9.86 -10.80 -10.89
CA ALA A 211 -8.63 -10.56 -11.64
C ALA A 211 -7.52 -11.59 -11.30
N PHE A 212 -7.86 -12.89 -11.35
CA PHE A 212 -7.00 -13.98 -10.87
C PHE A 212 -5.68 -14.14 -11.66
N HIS A 213 -5.63 -13.66 -12.90
CA HIS A 213 -4.47 -13.79 -13.79
C HIS A 213 -3.50 -12.63 -13.72
N HIS A 214 -3.87 -11.51 -13.09
CA HIS A 214 -3.08 -10.28 -13.07
C HIS A 214 -1.67 -10.52 -12.53
N LEU A 215 -1.56 -11.30 -11.45
CA LEU A 215 -0.26 -11.66 -10.89
C LEU A 215 0.59 -12.45 -11.91
N ASP A 216 0.02 -13.47 -12.56
CA ASP A 216 0.73 -14.29 -13.53
C ASP A 216 1.20 -13.45 -14.73
N GLU A 217 0.38 -12.52 -15.20
CA GLU A 217 0.71 -11.59 -16.28
C GLU A 217 1.89 -10.69 -15.90
N LEU A 218 1.92 -10.15 -14.68
CA LEU A 218 3.06 -9.39 -14.18
C LEU A 218 4.34 -10.22 -14.12
N TYR A 219 4.26 -11.50 -13.74
CA TYR A 219 5.40 -12.40 -13.80
C TYR A 219 5.90 -12.60 -15.23
N GLN A 220 5.00 -12.76 -16.20
CA GLN A 220 5.34 -12.91 -17.63
C GLN A 220 5.97 -11.63 -18.21
N LEU A 221 5.57 -10.46 -17.74
CA LEU A 221 6.13 -9.15 -18.10
C LEU A 221 7.44 -8.82 -17.38
N GLY A 222 8.00 -9.78 -16.64
CA GLY A 222 9.27 -9.64 -15.94
C GLY A 222 9.21 -8.73 -14.72
N CYS A 223 8.04 -8.55 -14.11
CA CYS A 223 7.87 -7.77 -12.87
C CYS A 223 8.28 -8.55 -11.60
N LYS A 224 8.75 -9.79 -11.72
CA LYS A 224 9.30 -10.54 -10.60
C LYS A 224 10.43 -9.74 -9.92
N GLY A 225 10.30 -9.52 -8.60
CA GLY A 225 11.28 -8.78 -7.80
C GLY A 225 11.07 -7.26 -7.78
N TYR A 226 9.97 -6.77 -8.35
CA TYR A 226 9.52 -5.38 -8.23
C TYR A 226 8.38 -5.19 -7.22
N PHE A 227 8.06 -6.25 -6.46
CA PHE A 227 7.15 -6.30 -5.31
C PHE A 227 7.48 -7.55 -4.49
#